data_AF-A0AAN8F4D7-F1
#
_entry.id   AF-A0AAN8F4D7-F1
#
_cell.length_a   1.000
_cell.length_b   1.000
_cell.length_c   1.000
_cell.angle_alpha   90.00
_cell.angle_beta   90.00
_cell.angle_gamma   90.00
#
_symmetry.space_group_name_H-M   'P 1'
#
loop_
_entity.id
_entity.type
_entity.pdbx_description
1 polymer ?
#
loop_
_entity_poly.entity_id
_entity_poly.type
_entity_poly.pdbx_seq_one_letter_code
_entity_poly.pdbx_strand_id
1 'polypeptide(L)'
;MSDKDAFKINLSDEVVRGATVLHEGQLMWPPPAPVDPSPVKAKEVIETTVAPVEPTPFVKTARKASLITSGLGTLPVLGVISPDLDFAAMTTTFALAGIVG
;
A
#
# COMPACT_ATOMS: atom_id res chain seq x y z
N MET A 1 -32.09 40.67 -14.14
CA MET A 1 -31.93 41.19 -12.77
C MET A 1 -32.11 40.04 -11.81
N SER A 2 -31.14 39.83 -10.93
CA SER A 2 -31.11 38.72 -9.97
C SER A 2 -32.17 38.91 -8.88
N ASP A 3 -33.07 37.94 -8.70
CA ASP A 3 -33.86 37.77 -7.48
C ASP A 3 -32.91 37.45 -6.31
N LYS A 4 -32.46 38.51 -5.64
CA LYS A 4 -31.45 38.50 -4.57
C LYS A 4 -32.05 38.78 -3.19
N ASP A 5 -33.37 38.67 -3.02
CA ASP A 5 -34.04 39.21 -1.83
C ASP A 5 -34.93 38.22 -1.05
N ALA A 6 -34.84 36.91 -1.33
CA ALA A 6 -35.43 35.89 -0.48
C ALA A 6 -34.33 34.98 0.09
N PHE A 7 -33.64 35.45 1.14
CA PHE A 7 -32.74 34.61 1.91
C PHE A 7 -33.54 33.48 2.55
N LYS A 8 -33.51 32.28 1.94
CA LYS A 8 -34.10 31.07 2.53
C LYS A 8 -33.24 30.66 3.73
N ILE A 9 -33.62 31.10 4.92
CA ILE A 9 -32.98 30.68 6.16
C ILE A 9 -33.33 29.21 6.39
N ASN A 10 -32.43 28.31 6.02
CA ASN A 10 -32.58 26.89 6.26
C ASN A 10 -32.05 26.55 7.66
N LEU A 11 -32.95 26.46 8.63
CA LEU A 11 -32.61 26.12 10.02
C LEU A 11 -32.13 24.66 10.20
N SER A 12 -32.15 23.83 9.16
CA SER A 12 -31.59 22.46 9.18
C SER A 12 -30.10 22.43 8.81
N ASP A 13 -29.54 23.53 8.30
CA ASP A 13 -28.11 23.68 8.06
C ASP A 13 -27.40 24.05 9.37
N GLU A 14 -26.35 23.31 9.71
CA GLU A 14 -25.56 23.49 10.93
C GLU A 14 -24.88 24.87 11.00
N VAL A 15 -24.44 25.41 9.86
CA VAL A 15 -23.77 26.71 9.77
C VAL A 15 -24.78 27.83 9.98
N VAL A 16 -25.95 27.71 9.35
CA VAL A 16 -27.04 28.68 9.49
C VAL A 16 -27.63 28.64 10.91
N ARG A 17 -27.80 27.44 11.49
CA ARG A 17 -28.28 27.27 12.87
C ARG A 17 -27.30 27.81 13.90
N GLY A 18 -26.00 27.60 13.72
CA GLY A 18 -24.96 28.11 14.61
C GLY A 18 -24.79 29.63 14.54
N ALA A 19 -24.96 30.22 13.36
CA ALA A 19 -24.84 31.67 13.15
C ALA A 19 -26.11 32.45 13.58
N THR A 20 -27.27 31.80 13.66
CA THR A 20 -28.55 32.46 13.99
C THR A 20 -28.79 32.48 15.50
N VAL A 21 -28.54 33.63 16.14
CA VAL A 21 -28.77 33.83 17.59
C VAL A 21 -30.25 34.14 17.91
N LEU A 22 -30.94 34.82 16.99
CA LEU A 22 -32.32 35.25 17.15
C LEU A 22 -33.09 34.98 15.86
N HIS A 23 -34.18 34.23 15.94
CA HIS A 23 -35.06 33.94 14.81
C HIS A 23 -36.47 34.45 15.13
N GLU A 24 -36.98 35.39 14.33
CA GLU A 24 -38.35 35.94 14.48
C GLU A 24 -38.72 36.41 15.90
N GLY A 25 -37.77 37.02 16.61
CA GLY A 25 -37.99 37.53 17.97
C GLY A 25 -37.90 36.48 19.08
N GLN A 26 -37.63 35.21 18.76
CA GLN A 26 -37.33 34.19 19.75
C GLN A 26 -35.83 33.94 19.86
N LEU A 27 -35.33 33.96 21.11
CA LEU A 27 -33.93 33.72 21.44
C LEU A 27 -33.68 32.21 21.40
N MET A 28 -32.99 31.76 20.35
CA MET A 28 -32.72 30.34 20.07
C MET A 28 -31.32 29.90 20.54
N TRP A 29 -30.64 30.75 21.30
CA TRP A 29 -29.39 30.44 21.99
C TRP A 29 -29.72 29.75 23.32
N PRO A 30 -29.07 28.62 23.68
CA PRO A 30 -27.87 28.02 23.11
C PRO A 30 -28.14 27.08 21.93
N PRO A 31 -27.25 27.05 20.92
CA PRO A 31 -27.41 26.14 19.79
C PRO A 31 -27.49 24.68 20.28
N PRO A 32 -28.42 23.86 19.75
CA PRO A 32 -28.44 22.43 20.05
C PRO A 32 -27.08 21.83 19.70
N ALA A 33 -26.57 20.96 20.58
CA ALA A 33 -25.24 20.38 20.45
C ALA A 33 -25.04 19.85 19.02
N PRO A 34 -23.97 20.27 18.32
CA PRO A 34 -23.63 19.69 17.03
C PRO A 34 -23.62 18.17 17.15
N VAL A 35 -24.24 17.48 16.20
CA VAL A 35 -24.06 16.03 16.06
C VAL A 35 -22.57 15.81 15.90
N ASP A 36 -21.95 15.29 16.96
CA ASP A 36 -20.54 14.95 17.06
C ASP A 36 -20.06 14.40 15.71
N PRO A 37 -19.20 15.11 14.95
CA PRO A 37 -18.33 14.44 14.00
C PRO A 37 -17.24 13.76 14.84
N SER A 38 -17.63 12.86 15.73
CA SER A 38 -16.70 11.99 16.42
C SER A 38 -15.86 11.35 15.31
N PRO A 39 -14.53 11.53 15.32
CA PRO A 39 -13.69 10.89 14.34
C PRO A 39 -13.99 9.40 14.44
N VAL A 40 -14.42 8.81 13.33
CA VAL A 40 -14.66 7.38 13.18
C VAL A 40 -13.47 6.69 13.85
N LYS A 41 -13.74 5.97 14.95
CA LYS A 41 -12.74 5.17 15.68
C LYS A 41 -11.80 4.57 14.64
N ALA A 42 -10.51 4.87 14.77
CA ALA A 42 -9.47 4.32 13.92
C ALA A 42 -9.77 2.83 13.76
N LYS A 43 -10.10 2.44 12.52
CA LYS A 43 -10.34 1.06 12.15
C LYS A 43 -9.15 0.31 12.68
N GLU A 44 -9.40 -0.61 13.61
CA GLU A 44 -8.44 -1.63 14.03
C GLU A 44 -7.73 -2.07 12.76
N VAL A 45 -6.40 -1.93 12.76
CA VAL A 45 -5.56 -2.49 11.72
C VAL A 45 -5.75 -3.99 11.85
N ILE A 46 -6.83 -4.47 11.24
CA ILE A 46 -6.95 -5.82 10.73
C ILE A 46 -5.64 -5.97 9.98
N GLU A 47 -4.77 -6.83 10.50
CA GLU A 47 -3.66 -7.39 9.74
C GLU A 47 -4.27 -7.82 8.42
N THR A 48 -4.20 -6.91 7.45
CA THR A 48 -4.52 -7.20 6.08
C THR A 48 -3.35 -8.08 5.73
N THR A 49 -3.56 -9.38 5.94
CA THR A 49 -2.92 -10.45 5.21
C THR A 49 -2.55 -9.84 3.87
N VAL A 50 -1.26 -9.56 3.72
CA VAL A 50 -0.74 -8.92 2.53
C VAL A 50 -1.05 -9.94 1.46
N ALA A 51 -2.19 -9.76 0.80
CA ALA A 51 -2.59 -10.58 -0.31
C ALA A 51 -1.38 -10.54 -1.23
N PRO A 52 -0.71 -11.68 -1.47
CA PRO A 52 0.54 -11.69 -2.19
C PRO A 52 0.27 -11.00 -3.51
N VAL A 53 0.78 -9.78 -3.66
CA VAL A 53 0.62 -8.99 -4.88
C VAL A 53 1.23 -9.88 -5.95
N GLU A 54 0.37 -10.44 -6.80
CA GLU A 54 0.83 -11.40 -7.79
C GLU A 54 1.92 -10.71 -8.61
N PRO A 55 3.17 -11.22 -8.58
CA PRO A 55 4.24 -10.51 -9.23
C PRO A 55 3.91 -10.43 -10.71
N THR A 56 4.05 -9.23 -11.28
CA THR A 56 3.74 -8.99 -12.69
C THR A 56 4.50 -10.00 -13.55
N PRO A 57 3.95 -10.41 -14.72
CA PRO A 57 4.62 -11.35 -15.61
C PRO A 57 6.06 -10.93 -15.94
N PHE A 58 6.31 -9.62 -16.04
CA PHE A 58 7.64 -9.06 -16.23
C PHE A 58 8.59 -9.36 -15.05
N VAL A 59 8.15 -9.15 -13.81
CA VAL A 59 8.97 -9.44 -12.61
C VAL A 59 9.23 -10.94 -12.48
N LYS A 60 8.26 -11.80 -12.81
CA LYS A 60 8.45 -13.26 -12.83
C LYS A 60 9.53 -13.65 -13.85
N THR A 61 9.49 -13.09 -15.06
CA THR A 61 10.49 -13.36 -16.10
C THR A 61 11.86 -12.78 -15.74
N ALA A 62 11.93 -11.56 -15.20
CA ALA A 62 13.18 -10.95 -14.76
C ALA A 62 13.83 -11.73 -13.61
N ARG A 63 13.05 -12.24 -12.66
CA ARG A 63 13.54 -13.13 -11.59
C ARG A 63 14.06 -14.46 -12.13
N LYS A 64 13.36 -15.08 -13.08
CA LYS A 64 13.84 -16.30 -13.74
C LYS A 64 15.14 -16.04 -14.52
N ALA A 65 15.19 -14.97 -15.30
CA ALA A 65 16.39 -14.60 -16.06
C ALA A 65 17.58 -14.35 -15.13
N SER A 66 17.39 -13.61 -14.04
CA SER A 66 18.46 -13.38 -13.06
C SER A 66 18.91 -14.65 -12.33
N LEU A 67 17.99 -15.57 -12.01
CA LEU A 67 18.36 -16.89 -11.46
C LEU A 67 19.23 -17.69 -12.44
N ILE A 68 18.84 -17.75 -13.71
CA ILE A 68 19.59 -18.49 -14.73
C ILE A 68 20.95 -17.81 -15.01
N THR A 69 20.98 -16.48 -15.13
CA THR A 69 22.21 -15.72 -15.34
C THR A 69 23.17 -15.81 -14.15
N SER A 70 22.66 -15.82 -12.91
CA SER A 70 23.52 -16.01 -11.73
C SER A 70 24.05 -17.45 -11.62
N GLY A 71 23.22 -18.46 -11.92
CA GLY A 71 23.65 -19.86 -11.93
C GLY A 71 24.70 -20.15 -13.02
N LEU A 72 24.44 -19.72 -14.27
CA LEU A 72 25.40 -19.90 -15.37
C LEU A 72 26.59 -18.96 -15.30
N GLY A 73 26.42 -17.76 -14.76
CA GLY A 73 27.47 -16.75 -14.64
C GLY A 73 28.51 -17.08 -13.56
N THR A 74 28.13 -17.84 -12.53
CA THR A 74 29.06 -18.24 -11.46
C THR A 74 29.98 -19.39 -11.88
N LEU A 75 29.58 -20.25 -12.81
CA LEU A 75 30.40 -21.36 -13.34
C LEU A 75 31.75 -20.91 -13.95
N PRO A 76 31.81 -19.95 -14.89
CA PRO A 76 33.08 -19.50 -15.46
C PRO A 76 33.90 -18.70 -14.43
N VAL A 77 33.26 -17.99 -13.50
CA VAL A 77 33.96 -17.28 -12.43
C VAL A 77 34.66 -18.31 -11.54
N LEU A 78 33.96 -19.34 -11.07
CA LEU A 78 34.53 -20.45 -10.28
C LEU A 78 35.70 -21.14 -10.99
N GLY A 79 35.67 -21.24 -12.32
CA GLY A 79 36.77 -21.79 -13.11
C GLY A 79 37.99 -20.87 -13.23
N VAL A 80 37.85 -19.55 -13.06
CA VAL A 80 38.98 -18.59 -13.10
C VAL A 80 39.64 -18.47 -11.72
N ILE A 81 38.86 -18.56 -10.64
CA ILE A 81 39.38 -18.57 -9.26
C ILE A 81 39.88 -19.94 -8.82
N SER A 82 39.66 -21.01 -9.61
CA SER A 82 40.12 -22.35 -9.22
C SER A 82 41.65 -22.40 -9.17
N PRO A 83 42.25 -22.77 -8.04
CA PRO A 83 43.71 -22.79 -7.87
C PRO A 83 44.40 -23.92 -8.64
N ASP A 84 43.71 -25.05 -8.86
CA ASP A 84 44.25 -26.26 -9.50
C ASP A 84 43.17 -26.99 -10.34
N LEU A 85 43.61 -27.82 -11.30
CA LEU A 85 42.71 -28.62 -12.15
C LEU A 85 41.89 -29.66 -11.37
N ASP A 86 42.45 -30.20 -10.28
CA ASP A 86 41.75 -31.16 -9.42
C ASP A 86 40.53 -30.56 -8.71
N PHE A 87 40.58 -29.26 -8.39
CA PHE A 87 39.42 -28.57 -7.81
C PHE A 87 38.24 -28.56 -8.79
N ALA A 88 38.49 -28.27 -10.07
CA ALA A 88 37.46 -28.28 -11.10
C ALA A 88 36.81 -29.67 -11.27
N ALA A 89 37.62 -30.74 -11.20
CA ALA A 89 37.13 -32.12 -11.23
C ALA A 89 36.22 -32.43 -10.03
N MET A 90 36.65 -32.07 -8.81
CA MET A 90 35.85 -32.24 -7.59
C MET A 90 34.54 -31.47 -7.62
N THR A 91 34.52 -30.21 -8.08
CA THR A 91 33.27 -29.44 -8.24
C THR A 91 32.32 -30.07 -9.26
N THR A 92 32.83 -30.69 -10.31
CA THR A 92 31.99 -31.35 -11.33
C THR A 92 31.37 -32.63 -10.76
N THR A 93 32.15 -33.45 -10.03
CA THR A 93 31.62 -34.62 -9.33
C THR A 93 30.60 -34.21 -8.27
N PHE A 94 30.85 -33.13 -7.53
CA PHE A 94 29.89 -32.57 -6.57
C PHE A 94 28.59 -32.11 -7.24
N ALA A 95 28.68 -31.40 -8.37
CA ALA A 95 27.51 -30.96 -9.11
C ALA A 95 26.67 -32.14 -9.63
N LEU A 96 27.32 -33.18 -10.17
CA LEU A 96 26.65 -34.41 -10.61
C LEU A 96 26.03 -35.16 -9.43
N ALA A 97 26.74 -35.25 -8.30
CA ALA A 97 26.21 -35.87 -7.08
C ALA A 97 25.01 -35.10 -6.53
N GLY A 98 24.99 -33.77 -6.60
CA GLY A 98 23.85 -32.95 -6.20
C GLY A 98 22.64 -33.05 -7.14
N ILE A 99 22.84 -33.44 -8.40
CA ILE A 99 21.74 -33.70 -9.35
C ILE A 99 21.16 -35.11 -9.14
N VAL A 100 22.00 -36.08 -8.78
CA VAL A 100 21.60 -37.50 -8.59
C VAL A 100 21.07 -37.78 -7.18
N GLY A 101 21.60 -37.08 -6.17
CA GLY A 101 21.26 -37.26 -4.76
C GLY A 101 19.97 -36.58 -4.32
#